data_AF-L8WVJ9-F1
#
_entry.id   AF-L8WVJ9-F1
#
_cell.length_a   1.000
_cell.length_b   1.000
_cell.length_c   1.000
_cell.angle_alpha   90.00
_cell.angle_beta   90.00
_cell.angle_gamma   90.00
#
_symmetry.space_group_name_H-M   'P 1'
#
loop_
_entity.id
_entity.type
_entity.pdbx_description
1 polymer ?
#
loop_
_entity_poly.entity_id
_entity_poly.type
_entity_poly.pdbx_seq_one_letter_code
_entity_poly.pdbx_strand_id
1 'polypeptide(L)'
;MPRGLRTSRFSLPHLSQQLPITRSAQEQVPALSPAIRSLYRIFLRATSASVLHHSSATRCLRTRYRPIFEHYVRLHQDQATNNTIGNVLQEWDERIDNTLRLLHNSAVLRGLPHKITRSMSQLVHSRFLEQKHTSHPKYDPERNATKSAPCSPIDELSGELHLMLEETTQLAEGTTRLVLGSTPTKF
;
A
#
# COMPACT_ATOMS: atom_id res chain seq x y z
N MET A 1 -32.88 -28.43 -13.28
CA MET A 1 -31.50 -28.13 -13.74
C MET A 1 -30.57 -27.99 -12.52
N PRO A 2 -29.99 -29.08 -12.01
CA PRO A 2 -29.14 -29.04 -10.81
C PRO A 2 -27.70 -28.64 -11.17
N ARG A 3 -27.17 -27.63 -10.47
CA ARG A 3 -25.79 -27.13 -10.64
C ARG A 3 -24.83 -27.97 -9.80
N GLY A 4 -23.85 -28.58 -10.47
CA GLY A 4 -22.84 -29.46 -9.87
C GLY A 4 -21.91 -28.73 -8.89
N LEU A 5 -21.67 -29.39 -7.76
CA LEU A 5 -20.70 -29.00 -6.73
C LEU A 5 -19.29 -29.30 -7.23
N ARG A 6 -18.50 -28.26 -7.50
CA ARG A 6 -17.05 -28.38 -7.74
C ARG A 6 -16.33 -28.56 -6.40
N THR A 7 -15.93 -29.79 -6.10
CA THR A 7 -14.97 -30.09 -5.03
C THR A 7 -13.58 -29.70 -5.50
N SER A 8 -13.04 -28.61 -4.96
CA SER A 8 -11.67 -28.16 -5.21
C SER A 8 -10.68 -29.07 -4.49
N ARG A 9 -9.99 -29.94 -5.24
CA ARG A 9 -8.83 -30.69 -4.77
C ARG A 9 -7.62 -29.76 -4.72
N PHE A 10 -7.30 -29.22 -3.55
CA PHE A 10 -5.96 -28.70 -3.27
C PHE A 10 -5.20 -29.78 -2.51
N SER A 11 -4.43 -30.58 -3.24
CA SER A 11 -3.41 -31.44 -2.66
C SER A 11 -2.21 -30.56 -2.29
N LEU A 12 -1.98 -30.34 -1.00
CA LEU A 12 -0.76 -29.72 -0.49
C LEU A 12 0.35 -30.76 -0.43
N PRO A 13 1.53 -30.54 -1.06
CA PRO A 13 2.68 -31.38 -0.82
C PRO A 13 3.21 -31.12 0.60
N HIS A 14 3.17 -32.18 1.40
CA HIS A 14 3.78 -32.30 2.71
C HIS A 14 5.31 -32.26 2.54
N LEU A 15 5.89 -31.05 2.55
CA LEU A 15 7.33 -30.85 2.59
C LEU A 15 7.78 -30.70 4.06
N SER A 16 8.09 -31.84 4.68
CA SER A 16 8.85 -31.87 5.93
C SER A 16 10.32 -31.62 5.63
N GLN A 17 10.78 -30.39 5.83
CA GLN A 17 12.18 -30.11 6.10
C GLN A 17 12.27 -29.29 7.39
N GLN A 18 12.56 -29.99 8.48
CA GLN A 18 13.04 -29.40 9.73
C GLN A 18 14.45 -28.87 9.48
N LEU A 19 14.56 -27.57 9.25
CA LEU A 19 15.81 -26.84 9.42
C LEU A 19 15.90 -26.37 10.87
N PRO A 20 17.00 -26.63 11.60
CA PRO A 20 17.25 -26.05 12.91
C PRO A 20 17.57 -24.57 12.72
N ILE A 21 16.54 -23.72 12.85
CA ILE A 21 16.71 -22.29 12.97
C ILE A 21 17.36 -22.04 14.34
N THR A 22 18.66 -21.80 14.33
CA THR A 22 19.36 -21.13 15.41
C THR A 22 18.67 -19.78 15.65
N ARG A 23 17.81 -19.73 16.68
CA ARG A 23 17.21 -18.51 17.21
C ARG A 23 18.33 -17.65 17.82
N SER A 24 19.07 -16.95 16.97
CA SER A 24 19.87 -15.82 17.40
C SER A 24 18.92 -14.73 17.90
N ALA A 25 19.13 -14.34 19.17
CA ALA A 25 18.63 -13.13 19.79
C ALA A 25 17.16 -12.77 19.46
N GLN A 26 16.23 -13.38 20.19
CA GLN A 26 14.96 -12.71 20.47
C GLN A 26 15.29 -11.40 21.19
N GLU A 27 15.40 -10.33 20.42
CA GLU A 27 15.18 -8.97 20.88
C GLU A 27 13.88 -9.01 21.68
N GLN A 28 13.99 -8.86 23.00
CA GLN A 28 12.86 -8.91 23.91
C GLN A 28 11.98 -7.70 23.61
N VAL A 29 11.10 -7.84 22.61
CA VAL A 29 9.96 -6.95 22.48
C VAL A 29 9.22 -7.05 23.81
N PRO A 30 9.11 -5.96 24.58
CA PRO A 30 8.52 -6.00 25.91
C PRO A 30 7.17 -6.70 25.81
N ALA A 31 7.06 -7.84 26.48
CA ALA A 31 5.95 -8.74 26.28
C ALA A 31 4.67 -8.04 26.75
N LEU A 32 3.88 -7.51 25.80
CA LEU A 32 2.58 -6.91 26.10
C LEU A 32 1.76 -7.82 27.00
N SER A 33 1.14 -7.25 28.03
CA SER A 33 0.23 -7.97 28.91
C SER A 33 -0.82 -8.76 28.10
N PRO A 34 -1.07 -10.04 28.44
CA PRO A 34 -2.02 -10.88 27.71
C PRO A 34 -3.44 -10.29 27.73
N ALA A 35 -3.80 -9.56 28.79
CA ALA A 35 -5.09 -8.88 28.89
C ALA A 35 -5.28 -7.83 27.78
N ILE A 36 -4.28 -6.97 27.58
CA ILE A 36 -4.31 -5.91 26.56
C ILE A 36 -4.37 -6.52 25.15
N ARG A 37 -3.66 -7.63 24.92
CA ARG A 37 -3.74 -8.35 23.64
C ARG A 37 -5.14 -8.90 23.38
N SER A 38 -5.76 -9.49 24.40
CA SER A 38 -7.14 -9.99 24.31
C SER A 38 -8.11 -8.85 24.00
N LEU A 39 -8.01 -7.74 24.73
CA LEU A 39 -8.81 -6.53 24.54
C LEU A 39 -8.69 -6.00 23.10
N TYR A 40 -7.47 -5.86 22.60
CA TYR A 40 -7.21 -5.40 21.23
C TYR A 40 -7.84 -6.35 20.20
N ARG A 41 -7.79 -7.67 20.41
CA ARG A 41 -8.44 -8.64 19.53
C ARG A 41 -9.96 -8.50 19.53
N ILE A 42 -10.58 -8.32 20.70
CA ILE A 42 -12.03 -8.07 20.83
C ILE A 42 -12.39 -6.79 20.08
N PHE A 43 -11.62 -5.72 20.29
CA PHE A 43 -11.79 -4.46 19.59
C PHE A 43 -11.70 -4.61 18.05
N LEU A 44 -10.70 -5.34 17.54
CA LEU A 44 -10.55 -5.59 16.10
C LEU A 44 -11.71 -6.38 15.49
N ARG A 45 -12.33 -7.28 16.28
CA ARG A 45 -13.54 -8.02 15.89
C ARG A 45 -14.78 -7.12 15.94
N ALA A 46 -14.97 -6.39 17.03
CA ALA A 46 -16.09 -5.46 17.22
C ALA A 46 -16.11 -4.36 16.15
N THR A 47 -14.95 -3.77 15.83
CA THR A 47 -14.84 -2.79 14.74
C THR A 47 -15.25 -3.37 13.40
N SER A 48 -14.80 -4.57 13.05
CA SER A 48 -15.20 -5.23 11.80
C SER A 48 -16.70 -5.53 11.76
N ALA A 49 -17.26 -6.06 12.86
CA ALA A 49 -18.68 -6.36 12.97
C ALA A 49 -19.56 -5.10 12.89
N SER A 50 -19.14 -4.00 13.54
CA SER A 50 -19.89 -2.73 13.57
C SER A 50 -20.14 -2.12 12.18
N VAL A 51 -19.26 -2.42 11.21
CA VAL A 51 -19.37 -1.95 9.82
C VAL A 51 -19.77 -3.06 8.85
N LEU A 52 -20.39 -4.13 9.36
CA LEU A 52 -20.86 -5.27 8.56
C LEU A 52 -19.75 -5.87 7.68
N HIS A 53 -18.53 -5.93 8.22
CA HIS A 53 -17.34 -6.44 7.55
C HIS A 53 -16.91 -5.69 6.27
N HIS A 54 -17.34 -4.43 6.10
CA HIS A 54 -16.85 -3.60 5.00
C HIS A 54 -15.34 -3.30 5.18
N SER A 55 -14.52 -3.80 4.26
CA SER A 55 -13.04 -3.82 4.41
C SER A 55 -12.43 -2.41 4.48
N SER A 56 -12.87 -1.48 3.64
CA SER A 56 -12.35 -0.10 3.64
C SER A 56 -12.75 0.68 4.88
N ALA A 57 -14.00 0.51 5.35
CA ALA A 57 -14.48 1.16 6.57
C ALA A 57 -13.78 0.59 7.80
N THR A 58 -13.61 -0.74 7.86
CA THR A 58 -12.84 -1.43 8.89
C THR A 58 -11.41 -0.90 8.93
N ARG A 59 -10.76 -0.76 7.77
CA ARG A 59 -9.40 -0.20 7.67
C ARG A 59 -9.34 1.24 8.19
N CYS A 60 -10.27 2.10 7.79
CA CYS A 60 -10.30 3.50 8.23
C CYS A 60 -10.46 3.60 9.77
N LEU A 61 -11.40 2.86 10.35
CA LEU A 61 -11.60 2.84 11.80
C LEU A 61 -10.35 2.31 12.52
N ARG A 62 -9.76 1.21 12.05
CA ARG A 62 -8.53 0.66 12.64
C ARG A 62 -7.38 1.67 12.60
N THR A 63 -7.17 2.36 11.49
CA THR A 63 -6.15 3.41 11.39
C THR A 63 -6.41 4.54 12.40
N ARG A 64 -7.67 4.93 12.61
CA ARG A 64 -8.03 5.98 13.56
C ARG A 64 -7.80 5.57 15.02
N TYR A 65 -8.14 4.34 15.39
CA TYR A 65 -8.04 3.86 16.78
C TYR A 65 -6.67 3.27 17.14
N ARG A 66 -5.84 2.90 16.16
CA ARG A 66 -4.49 2.40 16.40
C ARG A 66 -3.65 3.30 17.32
N PRO A 67 -3.49 4.61 17.09
CA PRO A 67 -2.68 5.47 17.96
C PRO A 67 -3.25 5.56 19.39
N ILE A 68 -4.56 5.42 19.54
CA ILE A 68 -5.24 5.41 20.85
C ILE A 68 -4.83 4.17 21.64
N PHE A 69 -4.82 3.00 21.00
CA PHE A 69 -4.34 1.76 21.62
C PHE A 69 -2.83 1.77 21.90
N GLU A 70 -2.03 2.35 21.00
CA GLU A 70 -0.58 2.50 21.23
C GLU A 70 -0.30 3.37 22.45
N HIS A 71 -1.08 4.45 22.65
CA HIS A 71 -1.00 5.28 23.84
C HIS A 71 -1.44 4.52 25.10
N TYR A 72 -2.56 3.79 25.05
CA TYR A 72 -3.05 2.98 26.17
C TYR A 72 -2.05 1.90 26.61
N VAL A 73 -1.38 1.24 25.66
CA VAL A 73 -0.32 0.26 25.96
C VAL A 73 0.85 0.91 26.70
N ARG A 74 1.24 2.13 26.33
CA ARG A 74 2.30 2.88 27.02
C ARG A 74 1.89 3.22 28.45
N LEU A 75 0.65 3.68 28.66
CA LEU A 75 0.14 3.95 30.01
C LEU A 75 0.17 2.70 30.91
N HIS A 76 -0.17 1.53 30.37
CA HIS A 76 -0.05 0.26 31.11
C HIS A 76 1.39 -0.12 31.45
N GLN A 77 2.35 0.19 30.58
CA GLN A 77 3.78 -0.01 30.87
C GLN A 77 4.26 0.96 31.96
N ASP A 78 3.80 2.21 31.91
CA ASP A 78 4.16 3.25 32.87
C ASP A 78 3.50 3.02 34.24
N GLN A 79 2.30 2.43 34.30
CA GLN A 79 1.64 2.07 35.56
C GLN A 79 2.51 1.11 36.41
N ALA A 80 3.24 0.19 35.77
CA ALA A 80 4.14 -0.71 36.48
C ALA A 80 5.29 0.03 37.19
N THR A 81 5.60 1.27 36.77
CA THR A 81 6.63 2.10 37.38
C THR A 81 6.06 3.19 38.29
N ASN A 82 4.84 3.67 38.05
CA ASN A 82 4.24 4.80 38.77
C ASN A 82 2.78 4.54 39.19
N ASN A 83 2.54 4.43 40.50
CA ASN A 83 1.21 4.21 41.09
C ASN A 83 0.24 5.41 40.91
N THR A 84 0.72 6.60 40.55
CA THR A 84 -0.12 7.80 40.38
C THR A 84 -0.98 7.76 39.11
N ILE A 85 -0.70 6.83 38.18
CA ILE A 85 -1.40 6.70 36.89
C ILE A 85 -2.74 5.97 37.03
N GLY A 86 -3.03 5.37 38.20
CA GLY A 86 -4.22 4.54 38.42
C GLY A 86 -5.55 5.20 38.01
N ASN A 87 -5.78 6.46 38.40
CA ASN A 87 -7.02 7.17 38.07
C ASN A 87 -7.16 7.43 36.56
N VAL A 88 -6.05 7.79 35.90
CA VAL A 88 -6.02 8.02 34.45
C VAL A 88 -6.30 6.72 33.72
N LEU A 89 -5.75 5.61 34.20
CA LEU A 89 -5.96 4.30 33.61
C LEU A 89 -7.41 3.83 33.72
N GLN A 90 -8.04 4.06 34.88
CA GLN A 90 -9.45 3.74 35.09
C GLN A 90 -10.35 4.51 34.12
N GLU A 91 -10.09 5.80 33.90
CA GLU A 91 -10.82 6.59 32.91
C GLU A 91 -10.63 6.02 31.49
N TRP A 92 -9.41 5.59 31.16
CA TRP A 92 -9.12 4.95 29.88
C TRP A 92 -9.86 3.63 29.69
N ASP A 93 -9.92 2.80 30.71
CA ASP A 93 -10.67 1.55 30.70
C ASP A 93 -12.16 1.83 30.46
N GLU A 94 -12.74 2.79 31.17
CA GLU A 94 -14.14 3.20 30.96
C GLU A 94 -14.40 3.71 29.54
N ARG A 95 -13.49 4.51 28.98
CA ARG A 95 -13.60 5.00 27.60
C ARG A 95 -13.52 3.86 26.59
N ILE A 96 -12.66 2.87 26.80
CA ILE A 96 -12.57 1.70 25.93
C ILE A 96 -13.85 0.87 26.02
N ASP A 97 -14.38 0.65 27.22
CA ASP A 97 -15.62 -0.10 27.43
C ASP A 97 -16.82 0.59 26.78
N ASN A 98 -16.93 1.91 26.92
CA ASN A 98 -17.94 2.72 26.24
C ASN A 98 -17.80 2.63 24.72
N THR A 99 -16.57 2.63 24.20
CA THR A 99 -16.30 2.45 22.77
C THR A 99 -16.70 1.06 22.30
N LEU A 100 -16.36 0.01 23.04
CA LEU A 100 -16.73 -1.38 22.73
C LEU A 100 -18.24 -1.56 22.76
N ARG A 101 -18.92 -0.98 23.76
CA ARG A 101 -20.39 -0.97 23.86
C ARG A 101 -21.02 -0.28 22.66
N LEU A 102 -20.49 0.86 22.22
CA LEU A 102 -20.96 1.55 21.02
C LEU A 102 -20.78 0.69 19.76
N LEU A 103 -19.61 0.07 19.58
CA LEU A 103 -19.31 -0.80 18.43
C LEU A 103 -20.19 -2.06 18.41
N HIS A 104 -20.39 -2.68 19.57
CA HIS A 104 -21.29 -3.81 19.75
C HIS A 104 -22.73 -3.43 19.41
N ASN A 105 -23.22 -2.32 19.96
CA ASN A 105 -24.57 -1.82 19.67
C ASN A 105 -24.72 -1.46 18.19
N SER A 106 -23.68 -0.93 17.54
CA SER A 106 -23.68 -0.70 16.09
C SER A 106 -23.75 -2.00 15.27
N ALA A 107 -23.08 -3.05 15.72
CA ALA A 107 -23.11 -4.36 15.05
C ALA A 107 -24.47 -5.06 15.18
N VAL A 108 -25.09 -4.97 16.36
CA VAL A 108 -26.37 -5.63 16.66
C VAL A 108 -27.55 -4.78 16.19
N LEU A 109 -27.56 -3.50 16.57
CA LEU A 109 -28.63 -2.56 16.29
C LEU A 109 -28.23 -1.73 15.07
N ARG A 110 -28.84 -2.01 13.92
CA ARG A 110 -28.64 -1.28 12.65
C ARG A 110 -29.23 0.14 12.65
N GLY A 111 -29.31 0.79 13.81
CA GLY A 111 -29.93 2.09 14.04
C GLY A 111 -28.93 3.25 14.04
N LEU A 112 -29.15 4.19 14.95
CA LEU A 112 -28.30 5.37 15.12
C LEU A 112 -26.81 5.03 15.36
N PRO A 113 -26.45 4.05 16.22
CA PRO A 113 -25.04 3.68 16.42
C PRO A 113 -24.36 3.25 15.11
N HIS A 114 -25.07 2.52 14.26
CA HIS A 114 -24.56 2.09 12.95
C HIS A 114 -24.33 3.26 11.99
N LYS A 115 -25.27 4.22 11.95
CA LYS A 115 -25.11 5.46 11.19
C LYS A 115 -23.89 6.25 11.65
N ILE A 116 -23.69 6.38 12.97
CA ILE A 116 -22.53 7.07 13.54
C ILE A 116 -21.22 6.39 13.13
N THR A 117 -21.10 5.07 13.30
CA THR A 117 -19.87 4.34 12.92
C THR A 117 -19.59 4.43 11.42
N ARG A 118 -20.63 4.42 10.58
CA ARG A 118 -20.50 4.61 9.14
C ARG A 118 -20.01 6.02 8.81
N SER A 119 -20.64 7.05 9.37
CA SER A 119 -20.24 8.44 9.17
C SER A 119 -18.80 8.70 9.64
N MET A 120 -18.39 8.13 10.78
CA MET A 120 -17.00 8.20 11.25
C MET A 120 -16.03 7.59 10.23
N SER A 121 -16.37 6.43 9.67
CA SER A 121 -15.53 5.79 8.65
C SER A 121 -15.39 6.66 7.38
N GLN A 122 -16.47 7.35 6.98
CA GLN A 122 -16.47 8.26 5.83
C GLN A 122 -15.63 9.51 6.09
N LEU A 123 -15.73 10.11 7.29
CA LEU A 123 -14.90 11.27 7.68
C LEU A 123 -13.41 10.95 7.70
N VAL A 124 -13.05 9.77 8.22
CA VAL A 124 -11.65 9.32 8.20
C VAL A 124 -11.17 9.08 6.77
N HIS A 125 -12.03 8.51 5.92
CA HIS A 125 -11.72 8.30 4.52
C HIS A 125 -11.55 9.61 3.75
N SER A 126 -12.43 10.60 3.94
CA SER A 126 -12.34 11.89 3.28
C SER A 126 -11.07 12.64 3.68
N ARG A 127 -10.74 12.67 4.98
CA ARG A 127 -9.48 13.24 5.49
C ARG A 127 -8.25 12.59 4.85
N PHE A 128 -8.27 11.26 4.69
CA PHE A 128 -7.17 10.55 4.03
C PHE A 128 -7.02 10.94 2.56
N LEU A 129 -8.14 11.10 1.85
CA LEU A 129 -8.15 11.58 0.46
C LEU A 129 -7.65 13.02 0.37
N GLU A 130 -8.12 13.92 1.23
CA GLU A 130 -7.66 15.31 1.31
C GLU A 130 -6.15 15.40 1.54
N GLN A 131 -5.62 14.63 2.50
CA GLN A 131 -4.18 14.55 2.72
C GLN A 131 -3.45 14.13 1.45
N LYS A 132 -3.93 13.08 0.76
CA LYS A 132 -3.35 12.63 -0.50
C LYS A 132 -3.39 13.73 -1.57
N HIS A 133 -4.50 14.45 -1.70
CA HIS A 133 -4.64 15.59 -2.62
C HIS A 133 -3.67 16.73 -2.30
N THR A 134 -3.46 17.06 -1.02
CA THR A 134 -2.47 18.07 -0.62
C THR A 134 -1.03 17.60 -0.80
N SER A 135 -0.78 16.29 -0.73
CA SER A 135 0.55 15.70 -0.94
C SER A 135 0.89 15.48 -2.41
N HIS A 136 -0.07 15.61 -3.32
CA HIS A 136 0.26 15.66 -4.74
C HIS A 136 1.04 16.95 -5.00
N PRO A 137 2.22 16.86 -5.66
CA PRO A 137 2.95 18.06 -6.05
C PRO A 137 1.96 18.95 -6.82
N LYS A 138 1.78 20.19 -6.36
CA LYS A 138 0.98 21.19 -7.09
C LYS A 138 1.44 21.13 -8.54
N TYR A 139 0.48 20.98 -9.46
CA TYR A 139 0.79 21.03 -10.88
C TYR A 139 1.52 22.35 -11.13
N ASP A 140 2.80 22.24 -11.42
CA ASP A 140 3.67 23.36 -11.73
C ASP A 140 3.84 23.35 -13.25
N PRO A 141 3.19 24.27 -14.00
CA PRO A 141 3.28 24.30 -15.45
C PRO A 141 4.73 24.50 -15.92
N GLU A 142 5.57 25.16 -15.11
CA GLU A 142 6.98 25.42 -15.41
C GLU A 142 7.87 24.18 -15.24
N ARG A 143 7.45 23.20 -14.44
CA ARG A 143 8.16 21.92 -14.30
C ARG A 143 8.16 21.10 -15.59
N ASN A 144 7.21 21.35 -16.48
CA ASN A 144 7.19 20.75 -17.82
C ASN A 144 8.00 21.55 -18.83
N ALA A 145 8.28 22.84 -18.58
CA ALA A 145 9.09 23.69 -19.47
C ALA A 145 10.59 23.35 -19.43
N THR A 146 11.08 22.80 -18.31
CA THR A 146 12.49 22.37 -18.14
C THR A 146 12.73 20.92 -18.52
N LYS A 147 11.68 20.15 -18.82
CA LYS A 147 11.82 18.85 -19.45
C LYS A 147 12.10 19.13 -20.92
N SER A 148 13.38 19.23 -21.29
CA SER A 148 13.79 19.23 -22.70
C SER A 148 13.02 18.11 -23.40
N ALA A 149 12.35 18.46 -24.49
CA ALA A 149 11.62 17.49 -25.28
C ALA A 149 12.57 16.30 -25.52
N PRO A 150 12.15 15.04 -25.26
CA PRO A 150 12.97 13.91 -25.63
C PRO A 150 13.30 14.08 -27.11
N CYS A 151 14.59 14.20 -27.45
CA CYS A 151 15.06 14.29 -28.83
C CYS A 151 14.29 13.24 -29.62
N SER A 152 13.40 13.71 -30.47
CA SER A 152 12.59 12.81 -31.25
C SER A 152 13.55 12.12 -32.23
N PRO A 153 13.51 10.79 -32.39
CA PRO A 153 14.39 10.06 -33.31
C PRO A 153 14.23 10.48 -34.78
N ILE A 154 13.29 11.39 -35.06
CA ILE A 154 12.92 11.86 -36.40
C ILE A 154 13.98 12.84 -36.93
N ASP A 155 14.62 13.63 -36.05
CA ASP A 155 15.62 14.61 -36.48
C ASP A 155 16.95 13.95 -36.89
N GLU A 156 17.33 12.83 -36.28
CA GLU A 156 18.49 12.02 -36.74
C GLU A 156 18.18 11.30 -38.06
N LEU A 157 16.97 10.76 -38.22
CA LEU A 157 16.57 10.06 -39.45
C LEU A 157 16.50 11.00 -40.67
N SER A 158 16.16 12.27 -40.44
CA SER A 158 16.11 13.29 -41.49
C SER A 158 17.48 13.56 -42.11
N GLY A 159 18.54 13.60 -41.29
CA GLY A 159 19.91 13.82 -41.77
C GLY A 159 20.40 12.65 -42.62
N GLU A 160 20.14 11.42 -42.17
CA GLU A 160 20.58 10.20 -42.85
C GLU A 160 19.80 9.95 -44.16
N LEU A 161 18.50 10.26 -44.18
CA LEU A 161 17.71 10.23 -45.43
C LEU A 161 18.20 11.24 -46.46
N HIS A 162 18.62 12.45 -46.02
CA HIS A 162 19.15 13.46 -46.94
C HIS A 162 20.46 12.99 -47.58
N LEU A 163 21.35 12.39 -46.78
CA LEU A 163 22.61 11.81 -47.27
C LEU A 163 22.38 10.66 -48.26
N MET A 164 21.45 9.74 -47.96
CA MET A 164 21.10 8.65 -48.88
C MET A 164 20.49 9.15 -50.20
N LEU A 165 19.68 10.21 -50.15
CA LEU A 165 19.09 10.79 -51.37
C LEU A 165 20.16 11.47 -52.22
N GLU A 166 21.11 12.16 -51.60
CA GLU A 166 22.22 12.82 -52.29
C GLU A 166 23.15 11.78 -52.95
N GLU A 167 23.47 10.69 -52.24
CA GLU A 167 24.28 9.59 -52.78
C GLU A 167 23.60 8.89 -53.97
N THR A 168 22.30 8.59 -53.88
CA THR A 168 21.57 7.95 -54.99
C THR A 168 21.45 8.86 -56.21
N THR A 169 21.33 10.18 -55.99
CA THR A 169 21.31 11.16 -57.08
C THR A 169 22.67 11.22 -57.79
N GLN A 170 23.79 11.21 -57.03
CA GLN A 170 25.13 11.16 -57.62
C GLN A 170 25.39 9.87 -58.42
N LEU A 171 24.86 8.73 -57.97
CA LEU A 171 24.94 7.46 -58.73
C LEU A 171 24.15 7.54 -60.04
N ALA A 172 22.98 8.16 -60.04
CA ALA A 172 22.12 8.30 -61.23
C ALA A 172 22.72 9.26 -62.27
N GLU A 173 23.41 10.30 -61.82
CA GLU A 173 24.08 11.27 -62.69
C GLU A 173 25.39 10.75 -63.29
N GLY A 174 25.87 9.57 -62.87
CA GLY A 174 27.06 8.92 -63.43
C GLY A 174 28.38 9.65 -63.14
N THR A 175 28.37 10.61 -62.22
CA THR A 175 29.52 11.44 -61.86
C THR A 175 30.45 10.77 -60.84
N THR A 176 29.97 9.74 -60.15
CA THR A 176 30.82 8.91 -59.29
C THR A 176 31.71 8.02 -60.15
N ARG A 177 33.02 8.33 -60.18
CA ARG A 177 34.06 7.41 -60.68
C ARG A 177 34.12 6.18 -59.78
N LEU A 178 33.22 5.23 -60.00
CA LEU A 178 33.30 3.88 -59.42
C LEU A 178 34.51 3.17 -60.02
N VAL A 179 35.64 3.26 -59.30
CA VAL A 179 36.80 2.39 -59.53
C VAL A 179 36.43 1.00 -59.01
N LEU A 180 35.96 0.13 -59.91
CA LEU A 180 35.82 -1.30 -59.63
C LEU A 180 37.21 -1.86 -59.34
N GLY A 181 37.51 -2.05 -58.05
CA GLY A 181 38.78 -2.61 -57.59
C GLY A 181 39.00 -4.02 -58.15
N SER A 182 40.20 -4.27 -58.68
CA SER A 182 40.63 -5.60 -59.08
C SER A 182 40.81 -6.48 -57.85
N THR A 183 40.23 -7.67 -57.87
CA THR A 183 40.47 -8.69 -56.85
C THR A 183 41.78 -9.41 -57.14
N PRO A 184 42.74 -9.49 -56.19
CA PRO A 184 43.97 -10.25 -56.39
C PRO A 184 43.68 -11.76 -56.29
N THR A 185 43.89 -12.47 -57.40
CA THR A 185 43.94 -13.94 -57.44
C THR A 185 45.23 -14.41 -56.75
N LYS A 186 45.10 -15.09 -55.60
CA LYS A 186 46.19 -15.87 -55.01
C LYS A 186 46.18 -17.26 -55.65
N PHE A 187 47.24 -17.58 -56.39
CA PHE A 187 47.61 -18.95 -56.76
C PHE A 187 48.54 -19.51 -55.69
#